data_AF-X0XKD2-F1
#
_entry.id   AF-X0XKD2-F1
#
_cell.length_a   1.000
_cell.length_b   1.000
_cell.length_c   1.000
_cell.angle_alpha   90.00
_cell.angle_beta   90.00
_cell.angle_gamma   90.00
#
_symmetry.space_group_name_H-M   'P 1'
#
loop_
_entity.id
_entity.type
_entity.pdbx_description
1 polymer ?
#
loop_
_entity_poly.entity_id
_entity_poly.type
_entity_poly.pdbx_seq_one_letter_code
_entity_poly.pdbx_strand_id
1 'polypeptide(L)'
;ATTGFADVTNSGNITGTSAYGIVAFTNATVINNAGAVIAGGGSGIIASTGFAHVTNSGSITGTGSIPGIDGYGIIAGTNATVINNAAAIIAGSRFGIIADTGFANVINSGSIAGGLYGIYAGTGGGSSVFNAGTISGGTAAIQFAGTGNALTLAQGSVISGNVLGTGSDIFQLGGTGAATFDVSSLGPAAQYRGFGTFNKIDSSVWT
;
A
#
# COMPACT_ATOMS: atom_id res chain seq x y z
N ALA A 1 16.99 16.20 19.59
CA ALA A 1 17.13 14.76 19.32
C ALA A 1 16.36 14.44 18.05
N THR A 2 17.06 14.19 16.94
CA THR A 2 16.50 13.92 15.61
C THR A 2 16.38 12.42 15.31
N THR A 3 16.48 11.60 16.34
CA THR A 3 16.54 10.13 16.25
C THR A 3 15.49 9.56 17.19
N GLY A 4 14.40 9.04 16.63
CA GLY A 4 13.32 8.43 17.39
C GLY A 4 12.56 7.46 16.50
N PHE A 5 12.42 6.23 16.97
CA PHE A 5 11.56 5.22 16.36
C PHE A 5 10.22 5.17 17.11
N ALA A 6 9.20 4.62 16.47
CA ALA A 6 7.94 4.27 17.12
C ALA A 6 7.76 2.76 17.07
N ASP A 7 7.47 2.16 18.22
CA ASP A 7 6.99 0.77 18.33
C ASP A 7 5.66 0.82 19.08
N VAL A 8 4.57 0.52 18.37
CA VAL A 8 3.21 0.80 18.83
C VAL A 8 2.31 -0.39 18.59
N THR A 9 1.65 -0.87 19.64
CA THR A 9 0.48 -1.73 19.54
C THR A 9 -0.74 -0.93 19.96
N ASN A 10 -1.62 -0.63 19.01
CA ASN A 10 -2.84 0.13 19.24
C ASN A 10 -4.06 -0.80 19.29
N SER A 11 -4.86 -0.67 20.35
CA SER A 11 -6.18 -1.30 20.49
C SER A 11 -7.30 -0.27 20.71
N GLY A 12 -6.98 1.02 20.61
CA GLY A 12 -7.91 2.12 20.85
C GLY A 12 -7.88 3.14 19.71
N ASN A 13 -7.98 4.43 20.05
CA ASN A 13 -7.97 5.53 19.09
C ASN A 13 -6.73 6.39 19.30
N ILE A 14 -5.87 6.49 18.29
CA ILE A 14 -4.76 7.44 18.22
C ILE A 14 -5.12 8.47 17.15
N THR A 15 -5.34 9.71 17.57
CA THR A 15 -5.76 10.79 16.67
C THR A 15 -4.84 12.00 16.78
N GLY A 16 -4.12 12.30 15.70
CA GLY A 16 -3.35 13.52 15.55
C GLY A 16 -4.09 14.56 14.71
N THR A 17 -4.91 15.39 15.34
CA THR A 17 -5.81 16.34 14.66
C THR A 17 -5.09 17.34 13.76
N SER A 18 -3.87 17.75 14.12
CA SER A 18 -3.13 18.82 13.46
C SER A 18 -1.94 18.36 12.63
N ALA A 19 -1.64 17.05 12.57
CA ALA A 19 -0.58 16.54 11.71
C ALA A 19 -0.64 15.01 11.56
N TYR A 20 -0.18 14.26 12.56
CA TYR A 20 0.14 12.84 12.39
C TYR A 20 -0.46 12.01 13.49
N GLY A 21 -1.05 10.86 13.15
CA GLY A 21 -1.48 9.87 14.15
C GLY A 21 -0.26 9.33 14.91
N ILE A 22 0.69 8.76 14.16
CA ILE A 22 2.00 8.32 14.66
C ILE A 22 3.10 8.96 13.83
N VAL A 23 4.14 9.47 14.50
CA VAL A 23 5.35 9.98 13.85
C VAL A 23 6.59 9.33 14.46
N ALA A 24 7.41 8.76 13.60
CA ALA A 24 8.77 8.32 13.88
C ALA A 24 9.72 9.08 12.95
N PHE A 25 10.81 9.62 13.50
CA PHE A 25 11.85 10.23 12.67
C PHE A 25 12.62 9.17 11.90
N THR A 26 12.84 8.00 12.50
CA THR A 26 13.45 6.85 11.84
C THR A 26 12.39 5.82 11.48
N ASN A 27 12.25 4.77 12.27
CA ASN A 27 11.47 3.59 11.94
C ASN A 27 10.13 3.59 12.68
N ALA A 28 9.07 3.14 12.01
CA ALA A 28 7.78 2.88 12.65
C ALA A 28 7.46 1.39 12.55
N THR A 29 7.31 0.72 13.68
CA THR A 29 6.73 -0.63 13.77
C THR A 29 5.38 -0.51 14.46
N VAL A 30 4.30 -0.87 13.76
CA VAL A 30 2.94 -0.60 14.23
C VAL A 30 2.05 -1.82 14.04
N ILE A 31 1.37 -2.21 15.11
CA ILE A 31 0.25 -3.13 15.09
C ILE A 31 -1.01 -2.33 15.42
N ASN A 32 -1.95 -2.24 14.48
CA ASN A 32 -3.25 -1.63 14.71
C ASN A 32 -4.31 -2.73 14.77
N ASN A 33 -4.80 -3.04 15.97
CA ASN A 33 -5.70 -4.16 16.19
C ASN A 33 -7.10 -3.91 15.61
N ALA A 34 -7.89 -4.99 15.53
CA ALA A 34 -9.27 -4.90 15.05
C ALA A 34 -10.07 -3.88 15.87
N GLY A 35 -10.83 -3.03 15.18
CA GLY A 35 -11.60 -1.94 15.79
C GLY A 35 -10.79 -0.72 16.24
N ALA A 36 -9.45 -0.78 16.18
CA ALA A 36 -8.59 0.32 16.54
C ALA A 36 -8.43 1.33 15.39
N VAL A 37 -8.23 2.60 15.73
CA VAL A 37 -8.10 3.71 14.78
C VAL A 37 -6.78 4.44 14.98
N ILE A 38 -6.07 4.69 13.88
CA ILE A 38 -4.97 5.64 13.81
C ILE A 38 -5.36 6.68 12.75
N ALA A 39 -5.55 7.93 13.15
CA ALA A 39 -5.96 8.99 12.24
C ALA A 39 -5.04 10.21 12.40
N GLY A 40 -4.58 10.78 11.29
CA GLY A 40 -3.86 12.06 11.29
C GLY A 40 -4.47 13.07 10.32
N GLY A 41 -4.46 14.34 10.72
CA GLY A 41 -4.91 15.46 9.88
C GLY A 41 -4.12 15.59 8.57
N GLY A 42 -2.85 15.19 8.60
CA GLY A 42 -1.98 14.94 7.44
C GLY A 42 -1.85 13.42 7.24
N SER A 43 -1.06 12.74 8.07
CA SER A 43 -0.75 11.31 7.86
C SER A 43 -1.19 10.41 9.00
N GLY A 44 -1.66 9.20 8.69
CA GLY A 44 -1.91 8.17 9.71
C GLY A 44 -0.61 7.79 10.43
N ILE A 45 0.38 7.31 9.67
CA ILE A 45 1.70 6.90 10.17
C ILE A 45 2.81 7.52 9.32
N ILE A 46 3.84 8.08 9.98
CA ILE A 46 5.07 8.56 9.35
C ILE A 46 6.29 7.83 9.92
N ALA A 47 7.14 7.33 9.03
CA ALA A 47 8.54 6.98 9.27
C ALA A 47 9.43 7.87 8.39
N SER A 48 9.89 9.02 8.90
CA SER A 48 10.40 10.11 8.06
C SER A 48 11.63 9.74 7.23
N THR A 49 12.63 9.11 7.83
CA THR A 49 13.85 8.69 7.12
C THR A 49 14.07 7.18 7.13
N GLY A 50 13.22 6.43 7.84
CA GLY A 50 13.35 4.99 8.01
C GLY A 50 12.25 4.22 7.32
N PHE A 51 12.02 3.00 7.80
CA PHE A 51 11.00 2.10 7.26
C PHE A 51 9.71 2.18 8.08
N ALA A 52 8.59 1.81 7.44
CA ALA A 52 7.34 1.51 8.13
C ALA A 52 7.05 0.01 8.01
N HIS A 53 6.95 -0.67 9.15
CA HIS A 53 6.47 -2.05 9.26
C HIS A 53 5.12 -2.04 9.96
N VAL A 54 4.04 -2.34 9.23
CA VAL A 54 2.67 -2.15 9.72
C VAL A 54 1.85 -3.41 9.53
N THR A 55 1.24 -3.89 10.62
CA THR A 55 0.14 -4.86 10.56
C THR A 55 -1.14 -4.15 10.97
N ASN A 56 -2.07 -4.02 10.03
CA ASN A 56 -3.33 -3.33 10.22
C ASN A 56 -4.50 -4.31 10.17
N SER A 57 -5.29 -4.33 11.24
CA SER A 57 -6.61 -4.99 11.32
C SER A 57 -7.73 -3.99 11.62
N GLY A 58 -7.40 -2.71 11.80
CA GLY A 58 -8.32 -1.62 12.09
C GLY A 58 -8.33 -0.59 10.96
N SER A 59 -8.40 0.70 11.32
CA SER A 59 -8.37 1.82 10.37
C SER A 59 -7.12 2.69 10.55
N ILE A 60 -6.40 2.95 9.47
CA ILE A 60 -5.29 3.91 9.40
C ILE A 60 -5.63 4.96 8.35
N THR A 61 -5.70 6.23 8.75
CA THR A 61 -6.16 7.31 7.84
C THR A 61 -5.30 8.57 7.92
N GLY A 62 -5.01 9.16 6.77
CA GLY A 62 -4.45 10.50 6.61
C GLY A 62 -5.40 11.39 5.81
N THR A 63 -6.02 12.38 6.45
CA THR A 63 -7.12 13.14 5.82
C THR A 63 -6.65 14.24 4.89
N GLY A 64 -5.39 14.69 4.99
CA GLY A 64 -4.90 15.88 4.28
C GLY A 64 -5.79 17.10 4.49
N SER A 65 -6.42 17.21 5.66
CA SER A 65 -7.35 18.29 6.01
C SER A 65 -6.64 19.60 6.31
N ILE A 66 -5.31 19.64 6.16
CA ILE A 66 -4.46 20.79 6.48
C ILE A 66 -3.88 21.32 5.18
N PRO A 67 -4.13 22.60 4.83
CA PRO A 67 -3.57 23.20 3.63
C PRO A 67 -2.04 23.06 3.58
N GLY A 68 -1.53 22.54 2.46
CA GLY A 68 -0.09 22.35 2.25
C GLY A 68 0.50 21.09 2.88
N ILE A 69 -0.31 20.24 3.54
CA ILE A 69 0.12 18.92 4.02
C ILE A 69 -0.61 17.84 3.23
N ASP A 70 0.17 17.02 2.55
CA ASP A 70 -0.35 15.86 1.83
C ASP A 70 -0.92 14.81 2.78
N GLY A 71 -2.05 14.21 2.40
CA GLY A 71 -2.69 13.17 3.19
C GLY A 71 -2.20 11.76 2.87
N TYR A 72 -1.50 11.13 3.80
CA TYR A 72 -0.96 9.77 3.62
C TYR A 72 -1.58 8.80 4.62
N GLY A 73 -2.04 7.62 4.18
CA GLY A 73 -2.35 6.56 5.14
C GLY A 73 -1.08 6.17 5.90
N ILE A 74 -0.05 5.75 5.15
CA ILE A 74 1.28 5.40 5.64
C ILE A 74 2.33 6.01 4.72
N ILE A 75 3.32 6.71 5.29
CA ILE A 75 4.53 7.17 4.58
C ILE A 75 5.79 6.62 5.25
N ALA A 76 6.61 5.93 4.46
CA ALA A 76 7.96 5.51 4.82
C ALA A 76 8.97 6.23 3.92
N GLY A 77 9.98 6.86 4.52
CA GLY A 77 11.07 7.49 3.77
C GLY A 77 11.89 6.48 2.96
N THR A 78 11.96 5.23 3.44
CA THR A 78 12.59 4.11 2.73
C THR A 78 11.55 3.05 2.37
N ASN A 79 11.49 1.95 3.14
CA ASN A 79 10.71 0.77 2.80
C ASN A 79 9.38 0.75 3.54
N ALA A 80 8.33 0.31 2.87
CA ALA A 80 7.04 0.02 3.49
C ALA A 80 6.78 -1.50 3.45
N THR A 81 6.69 -2.14 4.62
CA THR A 81 6.24 -3.54 4.74
C THR A 81 4.90 -3.54 5.44
N VAL A 82 3.82 -3.87 4.72
CA VAL A 82 2.45 -3.67 5.20
C VAL A 82 1.62 -4.93 5.01
N ILE A 83 0.99 -5.37 6.10
CA ILE A 83 -0.09 -6.37 6.08
C ILE A 83 -1.37 -5.64 6.41
N ASN A 84 -2.29 -5.54 5.45
CA ASN A 84 -3.61 -4.97 5.63
C ASN A 84 -4.64 -6.09 5.63
N ASN A 85 -5.05 -6.54 6.81
CA ASN A 85 -5.92 -7.70 6.99
C ASN A 85 -7.34 -7.46 6.46
N ALA A 86 -8.12 -8.53 6.36
CA ALA A 86 -9.52 -8.45 5.96
C ALA A 86 -10.29 -7.43 6.83
N ALA A 87 -11.20 -6.69 6.19
CA ALA A 87 -11.96 -5.56 6.76
C ALA A 87 -11.13 -4.36 7.25
N ALA A 88 -9.79 -4.42 7.22
CA ALA A 88 -8.94 -3.31 7.60
C ALA A 88 -8.88 -2.24 6.49
N ILE A 89 -8.72 -0.99 6.89
CA ILE A 89 -8.69 0.17 5.99
C ILE A 89 -7.38 0.91 6.16
N ILE A 90 -6.70 1.18 5.05
CA ILE A 90 -5.65 2.18 4.94
C ILE A 90 -6.10 3.20 3.90
N ALA A 91 -6.21 4.47 4.30
CA ALA A 91 -6.62 5.52 3.37
C ALA A 91 -5.79 6.80 3.55
N GLY A 92 -5.40 7.42 2.45
CA GLY A 92 -4.85 8.78 2.46
C GLY A 92 -5.50 9.65 1.40
N SER A 93 -5.65 10.95 1.67
CA SER A 93 -6.23 11.86 0.67
C SER A 93 -5.35 12.01 -0.58
N ARG A 94 -4.05 11.71 -0.50
CA ARG A 94 -3.13 11.68 -1.64
C ARG A 94 -2.59 10.29 -1.91
N PHE A 95 -2.03 9.61 -0.91
CA PHE A 95 -1.51 8.25 -1.04
C PHE A 95 -2.04 7.33 0.05
N GLY A 96 -2.44 6.10 -0.30
CA GLY A 96 -2.73 5.08 0.72
C GLY A 96 -1.45 4.67 1.45
N ILE A 97 -0.48 4.16 0.68
CA ILE A 97 0.85 3.78 1.14
C ILE A 97 1.90 4.39 0.21
N ILE A 98 2.96 4.96 0.77
CA ILE A 98 4.15 5.37 0.01
C ILE A 98 5.43 4.83 0.68
N ALA A 99 6.26 4.19 -0.13
CA ALA A 99 7.68 3.93 0.13
C ALA A 99 8.47 4.90 -0.75
N ASP A 100 8.99 5.99 -0.18
CA ASP A 100 9.46 7.15 -0.96
C ASP A 100 10.71 6.81 -1.80
N THR A 101 11.77 6.37 -1.14
CA THR A 101 13.03 5.99 -1.81
C THR A 101 13.29 4.49 -1.87
N GLY A 102 12.53 3.69 -1.12
CA GLY A 102 12.69 2.24 -1.01
C GLY A 102 11.66 1.43 -1.77
N PHE A 103 11.43 0.20 -1.30
CA PHE A 103 10.45 -0.73 -1.86
C PHE A 103 9.17 -0.80 -1.02
N ALA A 104 8.09 -1.27 -1.64
CA ALA A 104 6.84 -1.61 -0.94
C ALA A 104 6.57 -3.12 -1.00
N ASN A 105 6.52 -3.76 0.16
CA ASN A 105 6.08 -5.14 0.33
C ASN A 105 4.71 -5.15 1.02
N VAL A 106 3.65 -5.36 0.25
CA VAL A 106 2.27 -5.19 0.70
C VAL A 106 1.48 -6.48 0.50
N ILE A 107 0.86 -6.97 1.58
CA ILE A 107 -0.16 -8.02 1.54
C ILE A 107 -1.48 -7.35 1.91
N ASN A 108 -2.40 -7.28 0.94
CA ASN A 108 -3.69 -6.64 1.14
C ASN A 108 -4.84 -7.65 1.03
N SER A 109 -5.58 -7.82 2.12
CA SER A 109 -6.88 -8.49 2.16
C SER A 109 -8.02 -7.53 2.53
N GLY A 110 -7.70 -6.29 2.89
CA GLY A 110 -8.64 -5.22 3.21
C GLY A 110 -8.78 -4.21 2.07
N SER A 111 -8.92 -2.94 2.45
CA SER A 111 -8.98 -1.81 1.51
C SER A 111 -7.78 -0.88 1.68
N ILE A 112 -7.11 -0.56 0.57
CA ILE A 112 -6.07 0.48 0.50
C ILE A 112 -6.52 1.52 -0.53
N ALA A 113 -6.62 2.77 -0.13
CA ALA A 113 -7.08 3.85 -0.99
C ALA A 113 -6.18 5.09 -0.90
N GLY A 114 -5.87 5.69 -2.04
CA GLY A 114 -5.28 7.02 -2.11
C GLY A 114 -6.02 7.90 -3.11
N GLY A 115 -6.05 9.21 -2.90
CA GLY A 115 -6.64 10.12 -3.89
C GLY A 115 -5.88 10.10 -5.23
N LEU A 116 -4.54 10.09 -5.19
CA LEU A 116 -3.70 9.92 -6.37
C LEU A 116 -3.26 8.47 -6.55
N TYR A 117 -2.65 7.88 -5.53
CA TYR A 117 -2.11 6.52 -5.60
C TYR A 117 -2.52 5.66 -4.42
N GLY A 118 -3.06 4.47 -4.67
CA GLY A 118 -3.31 3.50 -3.60
C GLY A 118 -1.98 3.09 -2.96
N ILE A 119 -1.04 2.65 -3.78
CA ILE A 119 0.33 2.31 -3.39
C ILE A 119 1.30 3.00 -4.35
N TYR A 120 2.26 3.75 -3.81
CA TYR A 120 3.43 4.23 -4.53
C TYR A 120 4.68 3.56 -3.97
N ALA A 121 5.36 2.79 -4.82
CA ALA A 121 6.60 2.13 -4.48
C ALA A 121 7.76 2.81 -5.20
N GLY A 122 8.68 3.37 -4.42
CA GLY A 122 9.84 4.11 -4.89
C GLY A 122 10.84 3.27 -5.67
N THR A 123 12.01 3.86 -5.93
CA THR A 123 13.02 3.29 -6.83
C THR A 123 13.94 2.28 -6.16
N GLY A 124 13.93 2.18 -4.84
CA GLY A 124 14.87 1.36 -4.07
C GLY A 124 14.46 -0.09 -3.94
N GLY A 125 14.79 -0.90 -4.96
CA GLY A 125 14.65 -2.36 -4.93
C GLY A 125 13.33 -2.88 -5.53
N GLY A 126 13.16 -4.21 -5.46
CA GLY A 126 11.99 -4.90 -6.01
C GLY A 126 10.84 -4.91 -5.01
N SER A 127 9.73 -4.27 -5.41
CA SER A 127 8.50 -4.21 -4.60
C SER A 127 7.60 -5.42 -4.87
N SER A 128 6.92 -5.91 -3.84
CA SER A 128 5.96 -7.02 -3.96
C SER A 128 4.60 -6.59 -3.44
N VAL A 129 3.57 -6.69 -4.29
CA VAL A 129 2.17 -6.45 -3.88
C VAL A 129 1.37 -7.72 -4.11
N PHE A 130 0.90 -8.35 -3.04
CA PHE A 130 -0.07 -9.42 -3.08
C PHE A 130 -1.45 -8.87 -2.71
N ASN A 131 -2.41 -8.92 -3.63
CA ASN A 131 -3.73 -8.36 -3.42
C ASN A 131 -4.83 -9.43 -3.46
N ALA A 132 -5.54 -9.57 -2.35
CA ALA A 132 -6.78 -10.34 -2.19
C ALA A 132 -7.96 -9.43 -1.75
N GLY A 133 -7.75 -8.11 -1.68
CA GLY A 133 -8.75 -7.11 -1.32
C GLY A 133 -8.85 -6.01 -2.37
N THR A 134 -9.17 -4.78 -1.94
CA THR A 134 -9.31 -3.64 -2.84
C THR A 134 -8.13 -2.69 -2.75
N ILE A 135 -7.59 -2.27 -3.89
CA ILE A 135 -6.62 -1.17 -3.99
C ILE A 135 -7.17 -0.14 -4.99
N SER A 136 -7.24 1.13 -4.58
CA SER A 136 -7.74 2.21 -5.43
C SER A 136 -6.86 3.46 -5.43
N GLY A 137 -6.79 4.12 -6.59
CA GLY A 137 -6.08 5.39 -6.78
C GLY A 137 -6.56 6.15 -8.01
N GLY A 138 -6.61 7.48 -7.93
CA GLY A 138 -7.11 8.33 -9.02
C GLY A 138 -6.16 8.42 -10.22
N THR A 139 -4.85 8.51 -9.97
CA THR A 139 -3.82 8.48 -11.02
C THR A 139 -3.44 7.03 -11.36
N ALA A 140 -3.14 6.23 -10.35
CA ALA A 140 -2.93 4.79 -10.48
C ALA A 140 -3.26 4.11 -9.14
N ALA A 141 -3.86 2.93 -9.17
CA ALA A 141 -4.02 2.14 -7.97
C ALA A 141 -2.65 1.74 -7.40
N ILE A 142 -1.70 1.38 -8.27
CA ILE A 142 -0.34 1.00 -7.90
C ILE A 142 0.65 1.61 -8.90
N GLN A 143 1.69 2.25 -8.38
CA GLN A 143 2.86 2.70 -9.15
C GLN A 143 4.10 2.01 -8.62
N PHE A 144 4.82 1.30 -9.49
CA PHE A 144 6.17 0.81 -9.24
C PHE A 144 7.18 1.73 -9.93
N ALA A 145 8.21 2.17 -9.23
CA ALA A 145 9.31 2.95 -9.80
C ALA A 145 10.66 2.22 -9.79
N GLY A 146 10.84 1.23 -8.88
CA GLY A 146 12.03 0.38 -8.80
C GLY A 146 12.08 -0.71 -9.87
N THR A 147 13.03 -1.63 -9.76
CA THR A 147 13.17 -2.76 -10.70
C THR A 147 12.92 -4.09 -10.01
N GLY A 148 12.44 -5.08 -10.77
CA GLY A 148 12.16 -6.41 -10.23
C GLY A 148 10.91 -6.44 -9.34
N ASN A 149 9.90 -5.64 -9.69
CA ASN A 149 8.65 -5.61 -8.94
C ASN A 149 7.76 -6.78 -9.34
N ALA A 150 6.90 -7.19 -8.41
CA ALA A 150 5.90 -8.22 -8.61
C ALA A 150 4.54 -7.76 -8.10
N LEU A 151 3.52 -7.88 -8.96
CA LEU A 151 2.12 -7.80 -8.55
C LEU A 151 1.51 -9.19 -8.66
N THR A 152 0.97 -9.71 -7.56
CA THR A 152 0.16 -10.93 -7.54
C THR A 152 -1.29 -10.57 -7.24
N LEU A 153 -2.20 -10.91 -8.14
CA LEU A 153 -3.63 -10.89 -7.85
C LEU A 153 -4.04 -12.27 -7.31
N ALA A 154 -4.83 -12.25 -6.25
CA ALA A 154 -5.46 -13.43 -5.66
C ALA A 154 -6.99 -13.35 -5.77
N GLN A 155 -7.69 -14.40 -5.34
CA GLN A 155 -9.15 -14.36 -5.22
C GLN A 155 -9.60 -13.17 -4.36
N GLY A 156 -10.63 -12.46 -4.81
CA GLY A 156 -11.15 -11.26 -4.15
C GLY A 156 -10.44 -9.96 -4.52
N SER A 157 -9.35 -10.03 -5.30
CA SER A 157 -8.64 -8.84 -5.78
C SER A 157 -9.53 -7.92 -6.61
N VAL A 158 -9.59 -6.65 -6.21
CA VAL A 158 -10.18 -5.56 -6.98
C VAL A 158 -9.15 -4.43 -7.09
N ILE A 159 -8.82 -4.05 -8.31
CA ILE A 159 -7.96 -2.90 -8.59
C ILE A 159 -8.79 -1.84 -9.29
N SER A 160 -8.92 -0.67 -8.66
CA SER A 160 -9.64 0.49 -9.22
C SER A 160 -8.65 1.60 -9.57
N GLY A 161 -8.24 1.65 -10.83
CA GLY A 161 -7.19 2.53 -11.35
C GLY A 161 -6.14 1.74 -12.13
N ASN A 162 -5.21 2.46 -12.77
CA ASN A 162 -4.11 1.81 -13.50
C ASN A 162 -3.12 1.15 -12.53
N VAL A 163 -2.40 0.14 -13.02
CA VAL A 163 -1.18 -0.39 -12.40
C VAL A 163 -0.03 -0.12 -13.34
N LEU A 164 0.98 0.59 -12.84
CA LEU A 164 2.10 1.07 -13.63
C LEU A 164 3.38 0.37 -13.18
N GLY A 165 3.85 -0.58 -13.98
CA GLY A 165 5.18 -1.17 -13.90
C GLY A 165 6.22 -0.41 -14.72
N THR A 166 7.44 -0.93 -14.74
CA THR A 166 8.66 -0.34 -15.28
C THR A 166 9.20 -1.03 -16.54
N GLY A 167 8.52 -2.08 -17.00
CA GLY A 167 8.79 -2.80 -18.25
C GLY A 167 9.37 -4.21 -18.06
N SER A 168 10.04 -4.48 -16.94
CA SER A 168 10.61 -5.79 -16.59
C SER A 168 9.91 -6.46 -15.41
N ASP A 169 8.79 -5.89 -14.95
CA ASP A 169 8.07 -6.37 -13.77
C ASP A 169 7.26 -7.63 -14.06
N ILE A 170 6.90 -8.33 -12.98
CA ILE A 170 6.16 -9.59 -13.01
C ILE A 170 4.71 -9.33 -12.59
N PHE A 171 3.78 -9.69 -13.47
CA PHE A 171 2.37 -9.82 -13.13
C PHE A 171 2.03 -11.29 -12.90
N GLN A 172 1.38 -11.60 -11.78
CA GLN A 172 1.09 -12.96 -11.37
C GLN A 172 -0.39 -13.11 -11.02
N LEU A 173 -0.93 -14.27 -11.36
CA LEU A 173 -2.20 -14.77 -10.86
C LEU A 173 -1.90 -15.87 -9.83
N GLY A 174 -2.30 -15.71 -8.58
CA GLY A 174 -1.84 -16.55 -7.47
C GLY A 174 -2.88 -16.76 -6.37
N GLY A 175 -2.40 -17.18 -5.19
CA GLY A 175 -3.24 -17.41 -4.01
C GLY A 175 -3.99 -18.74 -4.03
N THR A 176 -5.14 -18.79 -3.36
CA THR A 176 -6.01 -19.97 -3.26
C THR A 176 -7.40 -19.67 -3.84
N GLY A 177 -8.16 -20.71 -4.15
CA GLY A 177 -9.52 -20.58 -4.69
C GLY A 177 -9.56 -20.33 -6.20
N ALA A 178 -10.69 -19.80 -6.68
CA ALA A 178 -10.97 -19.55 -8.08
C ALA A 178 -11.30 -18.07 -8.33
N ALA A 179 -10.78 -17.50 -9.42
CA ALA A 179 -11.04 -16.13 -9.83
C ALA A 179 -11.02 -16.00 -11.36
N THR A 180 -11.44 -14.84 -11.87
CA THR A 180 -11.45 -14.54 -13.30
C THR A 180 -10.54 -13.36 -13.57
N PHE A 181 -9.78 -13.42 -14.67
CA PHE A 181 -8.94 -12.30 -15.09
C PHE A 181 -9.08 -12.05 -16.59
N ASP A 182 -9.51 -10.84 -16.93
CA ASP A 182 -9.55 -10.41 -18.33
C ASP A 182 -8.14 -10.04 -18.81
N VAL A 183 -7.54 -10.91 -19.62
CA VAL A 183 -6.20 -10.72 -20.18
C VAL A 183 -6.11 -9.47 -21.08
N SER A 184 -7.22 -8.99 -21.63
CA SER A 184 -7.23 -7.74 -22.42
C SER A 184 -6.92 -6.49 -21.57
N SER A 185 -6.98 -6.62 -20.24
CA SER A 185 -6.57 -5.58 -19.30
C SER A 185 -5.05 -5.41 -19.19
N LEU A 186 -4.24 -6.28 -19.82
CA LEU A 186 -2.78 -6.16 -19.92
C LEU A 186 -2.35 -5.46 -21.21
N GLY A 187 -1.38 -4.54 -21.10
CA GLY A 187 -0.72 -3.92 -22.25
C GLY A 187 -0.45 -2.43 -22.08
N PRO A 188 0.29 -1.79 -23.01
CA PRO A 188 0.76 -0.41 -22.85
C PRO A 188 -0.33 0.65 -22.65
N ALA A 189 -1.53 0.42 -23.18
CA ALA A 189 -2.69 1.30 -23.05
C ALA A 189 -3.78 0.76 -22.11
N ALA A 190 -3.61 -0.44 -21.55
CA ALA A 190 -4.62 -1.12 -20.76
C ALA A 190 -4.51 -0.75 -19.26
N GLN A 191 -5.23 -1.45 -18.38
CA GLN A 191 -5.18 -1.18 -16.93
C GLN A 191 -3.81 -1.52 -16.33
N TYR A 192 -3.24 -2.67 -16.71
CA TYR A 192 -1.98 -3.20 -16.19
C TYR A 192 -0.87 -3.01 -17.23
N ARG A 193 0.09 -2.14 -16.92
CA ARG A 193 1.12 -1.66 -17.86
C ARG A 193 2.52 -1.96 -17.34
N GLY A 194 3.48 -2.11 -18.26
CA GLY A 194 4.89 -2.23 -17.88
C GLY A 194 5.26 -3.56 -17.22
N PHE A 195 4.51 -4.63 -17.48
CA PHE A 195 4.85 -5.98 -17.04
C PHE A 195 5.51 -6.75 -18.19
N GLY A 196 6.73 -7.23 -17.95
CA GLY A 196 7.49 -8.03 -18.92
C GLY A 196 7.19 -9.53 -18.81
N THR A 197 6.69 -9.97 -17.66
CA THR A 197 6.31 -11.36 -17.40
C THR A 197 4.88 -11.44 -16.90
N PHE A 198 4.10 -12.34 -17.48
CA PHE A 198 2.77 -12.73 -16.99
C PHE A 198 2.80 -14.24 -16.70
N ASN A 199 2.52 -14.64 -15.46
CA ASN A 199 2.42 -16.05 -15.11
C ASN A 199 1.30 -16.33 -14.10
N LYS A 200 1.00 -17.62 -13.96
CA LYS A 200 0.16 -18.13 -12.88
C LYS A 200 1.06 -18.91 -11.92
N ILE A 201 0.85 -18.68 -10.63
CA ILE A 201 1.53 -19.39 -9.55
C ILE A 201 0.51 -20.16 -8.70
N ASP A 202 1.03 -21.02 -7.81
CA ASP A 202 0.28 -21.79 -6.82
C ASP A 202 -0.88 -22.63 -7.39
N SER A 203 -1.76 -23.11 -6.50
CA SER A 203 -2.87 -24.02 -6.82
C SER A 203 -4.20 -23.32 -7.12
N SER A 204 -4.23 -21.98 -7.22
CA SER A 204 -5.45 -21.24 -7.61
C SER A 204 -5.98 -21.69 -8.98
N VAL A 205 -7.23 -21.36 -9.29
CA VAL A 205 -7.84 -21.54 -10.62
C VAL A 205 -8.17 -20.17 -11.20
N TRP A 206 -7.74 -19.90 -12.42
CA TRP A 206 -8.02 -18.65 -13.13
C TRP A 206 -8.66 -18.95 -14.47
N THR A 207 -9.77 -18.28 -14.75
CA THR A 207 -10.50 -18.33 -16.03
C THR A 207 -10.44 -17.00 -16.76
#